data_AF-A0A151ISE5-F1
#
_entry.id   AF-A0A151ISE5-F1
#
_cell.length_a   1.000
_cell.length_b   1.000
_cell.length_c   1.000
_cell.angle_alpha   90.00
_cell.angle_beta   90.00
_cell.angle_gamma   90.00
#
_symmetry.space_group_name_H-M   'P 1'
#
loop_
_entity.id
_entity.type
_entity.pdbx_description
1 polymer ?
#
loop_
_entity_poly.entity_id
_entity_poly.type
_entity_poly.pdbx_seq_one_letter_code
_entity_poly.pdbx_strand_id
1 'polypeptide(L)'
;MFIHTFIHTYIHMFIRTYVYTYVYTYVYTYYIRLYVHTFIHTSIHTFMHTFIHTFIHTCIHTFIHTVTTVTIHTYIHTFIDTFIHTFIRTYVYTYVQTHVYTYVHTYVYTYVYTYVYTYVYTYVHTYVYIYILSYVHMFIHTFIHTFIHTFIRTYVYTYIHTFIRTYIYT
;
A
#
# COMPACT_ATOMS: atom_id res chain seq x y z
N MET A 1 -89.42 -58.23 53.54
CA MET A 1 -88.02 -58.29 54.00
C MET A 1 -87.03 -58.50 52.85
N PHE A 2 -87.26 -59.47 51.96
CA PHE A 2 -86.36 -59.81 50.83
C PHE A 2 -86.16 -58.69 49.78
N ILE A 3 -87.23 -57.98 49.41
CA ILE A 3 -87.15 -56.88 48.43
C ILE A 3 -86.31 -55.72 48.98
N HIS A 4 -86.48 -55.42 50.27
CA HIS A 4 -85.74 -54.33 50.93
C HIS A 4 -84.24 -54.63 51.03
N THR A 5 -83.86 -55.86 51.40
CA THR A 5 -82.44 -56.25 51.46
C THR A 5 -81.81 -56.30 50.08
N PHE A 6 -82.53 -56.78 49.05
CA PHE A 6 -82.02 -56.84 47.68
C PHE A 6 -81.83 -55.45 47.07
N ILE A 7 -82.79 -54.55 47.25
CA ILE A 7 -82.66 -53.16 46.81
C ILE A 7 -81.51 -52.48 47.54
N HIS A 8 -81.39 -52.69 48.86
CA HIS A 8 -80.31 -52.10 49.65
C HIS A 8 -78.92 -52.61 49.23
N THR A 9 -78.74 -53.92 49.03
CA THR A 9 -77.45 -54.47 48.59
C THR A 9 -77.10 -54.07 47.16
N TYR A 10 -78.08 -54.01 46.26
CA TYR A 10 -77.88 -53.58 44.88
C TYR A 10 -77.49 -52.10 44.82
N ILE A 11 -78.22 -51.22 45.52
CA ILE A 11 -77.90 -49.79 45.60
C ILE A 11 -76.53 -49.60 46.27
N HIS A 12 -76.25 -50.29 47.36
CA HIS A 12 -74.96 -50.17 48.05
C HIS A 12 -73.80 -50.66 47.19
N MET A 13 -73.94 -51.79 46.49
CA MET A 13 -72.93 -52.29 45.56
C MET A 13 -72.74 -51.33 44.39
N PHE A 14 -73.82 -50.84 43.78
CA PHE A 14 -73.76 -49.95 42.62
C PHE A 14 -73.15 -48.59 42.98
N ILE A 15 -73.57 -47.98 44.09
CA ILE A 15 -72.97 -46.74 44.58
C ILE A 15 -71.50 -46.98 44.93
N ARG A 16 -71.18 -48.05 45.65
CA ARG A 16 -69.80 -48.32 46.05
C ARG A 16 -68.90 -48.58 44.85
N THR A 17 -69.30 -49.40 43.89
CA THR A 17 -68.45 -49.68 42.71
C THR A 17 -68.36 -48.49 41.79
N TYR A 18 -69.48 -47.80 41.50
CA TYR A 18 -69.48 -46.66 40.61
C TYR A 18 -68.72 -45.47 41.22
N VAL A 19 -69.01 -45.10 42.47
CA VAL A 19 -68.31 -43.99 43.14
C VAL A 19 -66.84 -44.35 43.37
N TYR A 20 -66.53 -45.57 43.84
CA TYR A 20 -65.13 -45.92 44.08
C TYR A 20 -64.32 -46.00 42.79
N THR A 21 -64.82 -46.67 41.74
CA THR A 21 -64.09 -46.77 40.48
C THR A 21 -64.02 -45.43 39.77
N TYR A 22 -65.11 -44.66 39.72
CA TYR A 22 -65.12 -43.36 39.07
C TYR A 22 -64.24 -42.35 39.82
N VAL A 23 -64.42 -42.19 41.14
CA VAL A 23 -63.59 -41.27 41.93
C VAL A 23 -62.13 -41.71 41.92
N TYR A 24 -61.84 -42.99 42.12
CA TYR A 24 -60.45 -43.47 42.14
C TYR A 24 -59.80 -43.34 40.76
N THR A 25 -60.43 -43.81 39.68
CA THR A 25 -59.79 -43.72 38.35
C THR A 25 -59.75 -42.29 37.82
N TYR A 26 -60.80 -41.51 38.01
CA TYR A 26 -60.84 -40.14 37.52
C TYR A 26 -59.95 -39.21 38.35
N VAL A 27 -60.04 -39.26 39.68
CA VAL A 27 -59.21 -38.38 40.52
C VAL A 27 -57.76 -38.89 40.57
N TYR A 28 -57.54 -40.18 40.83
CA TYR A 28 -56.17 -40.66 41.03
C TYR A 28 -55.42 -40.81 39.70
N THR A 29 -55.97 -41.53 38.73
CA THR A 29 -55.23 -41.78 37.49
C THR A 29 -55.29 -40.62 36.49
N TYR A 30 -56.40 -39.90 36.37
CA TYR A 30 -56.46 -38.79 35.42
C TYR A 30 -55.88 -37.49 36.01
N TYR A 31 -56.29 -37.09 37.21
CA TYR A 31 -55.80 -35.83 37.78
C TYR A 31 -54.32 -35.91 38.21
N ILE A 32 -53.92 -36.93 38.97
CA ILE A 32 -52.53 -37.00 39.45
C ILE A 32 -51.59 -37.43 38.31
N ARG A 33 -51.85 -38.56 37.65
CA ARG A 33 -50.89 -39.09 36.66
C ARG A 33 -50.93 -38.37 35.31
N LEU A 34 -52.09 -37.93 34.84
CA LEU A 34 -52.13 -37.20 33.58
C LEU A 34 -51.79 -35.74 33.84
N TYR A 35 -52.53 -35.04 34.70
CA TYR A 35 -52.28 -33.61 34.90
C TYR A 35 -50.93 -33.34 35.57
N VAL A 36 -50.67 -33.88 36.76
CA VAL A 36 -49.43 -33.53 37.49
C VAL A 36 -48.20 -34.07 36.78
N HIS A 37 -48.16 -35.36 36.43
CA HIS A 37 -46.96 -35.92 35.81
C HIS A 37 -46.74 -35.38 34.39
N THR A 38 -47.75 -35.26 33.52
CA THR A 38 -47.49 -34.70 32.17
C THR A 38 -47.21 -33.20 32.23
N PHE A 39 -47.92 -32.43 33.06
CA PHE A 39 -47.67 -30.99 33.17
C PHE A 39 -46.29 -30.70 33.75
N ILE A 40 -45.92 -31.36 34.85
CA ILE A 40 -44.59 -31.16 35.46
C ILE A 40 -43.50 -31.66 34.51
N HIS A 41 -43.65 -32.85 33.93
CA HIS A 41 -42.66 -33.38 33.00
C HIS A 41 -42.50 -32.49 31.77
N THR A 42 -43.59 -32.06 31.13
CA THR A 42 -43.53 -31.19 29.95
C THR A 42 -43.02 -29.81 30.30
N SER A 43 -43.45 -29.22 31.41
CA SER A 43 -42.99 -27.88 31.83
C SER A 43 -41.51 -27.88 32.17
N ILE A 44 -41.03 -28.87 32.94
CA ILE A 44 -39.61 -28.99 33.27
C ILE A 44 -38.80 -29.33 32.02
N HIS A 45 -39.25 -30.29 31.21
CA HIS A 45 -38.54 -30.66 29.98
C HIS A 45 -38.45 -29.49 29.01
N THR A 46 -39.55 -28.77 28.76
CA THR A 46 -39.54 -27.59 27.88
C THR A 46 -38.71 -26.46 28.47
N PHE A 47 -38.82 -26.17 29.76
CA PHE A 47 -37.99 -25.15 30.41
C PHE A 47 -36.50 -25.50 30.33
N MET A 48 -36.11 -26.72 30.72
CA MET A 48 -34.72 -27.16 30.67
C MET A 48 -34.20 -27.20 29.24
N HIS A 49 -34.96 -27.77 28.30
CA HIS A 49 -34.58 -27.83 26.91
C HIS A 49 -34.43 -26.43 26.32
N THR A 50 -35.42 -25.55 26.48
CA THR A 50 -35.35 -24.18 25.97
C THR A 50 -34.23 -23.39 26.63
N PHE A 51 -34.07 -23.44 27.95
CA PHE A 51 -33.03 -22.70 28.64
C PHE A 51 -31.63 -23.18 28.25
N ILE A 52 -31.38 -24.49 28.31
CA ILE A 52 -30.08 -25.07 27.96
C ILE A 52 -29.80 -24.88 26.47
N HIS A 53 -30.75 -25.21 25.60
CA HIS A 53 -30.58 -25.08 24.16
C HIS A 53 -30.36 -23.62 23.79
N THR A 54 -31.23 -22.70 24.23
CA THR A 54 -31.07 -21.28 23.89
C THR A 54 -29.78 -20.74 24.48
N PHE A 55 -29.49 -20.94 25.76
CA PHE A 55 -28.29 -20.40 26.38
C PHE A 55 -27.01 -20.92 25.74
N ILE A 56 -26.89 -22.24 25.57
CA ILE A 56 -25.70 -22.86 24.97
C ILE A 56 -25.60 -22.45 23.50
N HIS A 57 -26.69 -22.58 22.73
CA HIS A 57 -26.68 -22.21 21.32
C HIS A 57 -26.35 -20.73 21.15
N THR A 58 -27.01 -19.82 21.87
CA THR A 58 -26.74 -18.39 21.75
C THR A 58 -25.35 -18.05 22.22
N CYS A 59 -24.89 -18.53 23.37
CA CYS A 59 -23.54 -18.21 23.86
C CYS A 59 -22.47 -18.75 22.92
N ILE A 60 -22.52 -20.02 22.53
CA ILE A 60 -21.52 -20.61 21.64
C ILE A 60 -21.59 -19.99 20.25
N HIS A 61 -22.78 -19.87 19.67
CA HIS A 61 -22.94 -19.28 18.34
C HIS A 61 -22.49 -17.82 18.33
N THR A 62 -22.93 -17.00 19.30
CA THR A 62 -22.51 -15.60 19.36
C THR A 62 -21.02 -15.48 19.64
N PHE A 63 -20.45 -16.28 20.54
CA PHE A 63 -19.02 -16.25 20.82
C PHE A 63 -18.19 -16.65 19.60
N ILE A 64 -18.50 -17.79 18.97
CA ILE A 64 -17.79 -18.23 17.77
C ILE A 64 -17.98 -17.22 16.65
N HIS A 65 -19.21 -16.77 16.39
CA HIS A 65 -19.48 -15.80 15.34
C HIS A 65 -18.75 -14.48 15.59
N THR A 66 -18.86 -13.91 16.79
CA THR A 66 -18.17 -12.64 17.13
C THR A 66 -16.66 -12.79 17.07
N VAL A 67 -16.09 -13.84 17.68
CA VAL A 67 -14.64 -14.06 17.62
C VAL A 67 -14.19 -14.25 16.19
N THR A 68 -14.80 -15.14 15.41
CA THR A 68 -14.39 -15.40 14.02
C THR A 68 -14.58 -14.16 13.14
N THR A 69 -15.76 -13.55 13.14
CA THR A 69 -16.04 -12.39 12.27
C THR A 69 -15.20 -11.19 12.66
N VAL A 70 -15.09 -10.86 13.95
CA VAL A 70 -14.30 -9.72 14.40
C VAL A 70 -12.82 -9.98 14.18
N THR A 71 -12.27 -11.14 14.56
CA THR A 71 -10.84 -11.41 14.38
C THR A 71 -10.46 -11.47 12.91
N ILE A 72 -11.22 -12.18 12.07
CA ILE A 72 -10.92 -12.27 10.64
C ILE A 72 -11.07 -10.90 9.98
N HIS A 73 -12.17 -10.18 10.24
CA HIS A 73 -12.39 -8.88 9.63
C HIS A 73 -11.35 -7.85 10.07
N THR A 74 -11.09 -7.74 11.37
CA THR A 74 -10.09 -6.79 11.90
C THR A 74 -8.69 -7.16 11.46
N TYR A 75 -8.30 -8.44 11.52
CA TYR A 75 -6.97 -8.87 11.09
C TYR A 75 -6.77 -8.63 9.60
N ILE A 76 -7.71 -9.04 8.75
CA ILE A 76 -7.61 -8.84 7.30
C ILE A 76 -7.59 -7.34 6.99
N HIS A 77 -8.52 -6.56 7.54
CA HIS A 77 -8.60 -5.13 7.26
C HIS A 77 -7.32 -4.41 7.72
N THR A 78 -6.88 -4.64 8.95
CA THR A 78 -5.67 -3.99 9.48
C THR A 78 -4.42 -4.45 8.75
N PHE A 79 -4.28 -5.75 8.47
CA PHE A 79 -3.13 -6.28 7.75
C PHE A 79 -3.08 -5.75 6.31
N ILE A 80 -4.19 -5.79 5.57
CA ILE A 80 -4.26 -5.29 4.20
C ILE A 80 -4.01 -3.80 4.17
N ASP A 81 -4.69 -3.00 5.00
CA ASP A 81 -4.49 -1.55 4.99
C ASP A 81 -3.07 -1.19 5.37
N THR A 82 -2.53 -1.77 6.45
CA THR A 82 -1.16 -1.46 6.88
C THR A 82 -0.16 -1.92 5.83
N PHE A 83 -0.29 -3.14 5.29
CA PHE A 83 0.63 -3.65 4.29
C PHE A 83 0.56 -2.85 2.99
N ILE A 84 -0.63 -2.63 2.44
CA ILE A 84 -0.80 -1.86 1.20
C ILE A 84 -0.34 -0.42 1.41
N HIS A 85 -0.79 0.24 2.47
CA HIS A 85 -0.45 1.64 2.70
C HIS A 85 1.05 1.80 2.97
N THR A 86 1.67 0.91 3.75
CA THR A 86 3.13 0.98 3.98
C THR A 86 3.90 0.60 2.73
N PHE A 87 3.54 -0.46 2.04
CA PHE A 87 4.24 -0.93 0.84
C PHE A 87 4.12 0.08 -0.30
N ILE A 88 2.91 0.54 -0.64
CA ILE A 88 2.72 1.55 -1.69
C ILE A 88 3.43 2.83 -1.31
N ARG A 89 3.24 3.34 -0.08
CA ARG A 89 3.88 4.60 0.33
C ARG A 89 5.39 4.46 0.28
N THR A 90 5.97 3.43 0.87
CA THR A 90 7.43 3.26 0.90
C THR A 90 7.97 2.98 -0.48
N TYR A 91 7.42 2.01 -1.21
CA TYR A 91 7.91 1.62 -2.52
C TYR A 91 7.73 2.75 -3.54
N VAL A 92 6.54 3.32 -3.69
CA VAL A 92 6.31 4.40 -4.66
C VAL A 92 7.11 5.64 -4.27
N TYR A 93 7.09 6.06 -3.00
CA TYR A 93 7.85 7.23 -2.58
C TYR A 93 9.34 7.02 -2.80
N THR A 94 9.92 5.91 -2.30
CA THR A 94 11.35 5.67 -2.46
C THR A 94 11.73 5.45 -3.92
N TYR A 95 10.96 4.69 -4.69
CA TYR A 95 11.24 4.42 -6.09
C TYR A 95 11.14 5.69 -6.92
N VAL A 96 10.03 6.44 -6.83
CA VAL A 96 9.85 7.69 -7.58
C VAL A 96 10.86 8.73 -7.13
N GLN A 97 11.05 8.92 -5.82
CA GLN A 97 12.04 9.88 -5.31
C GLN A 97 13.42 9.52 -5.83
N THR A 98 13.86 8.28 -5.67
CA THR A 98 15.21 7.87 -6.09
C THR A 98 15.36 7.92 -7.60
N HIS A 99 14.44 7.34 -8.38
CA HIS A 99 14.56 7.26 -9.83
C HIS A 99 14.39 8.61 -10.49
N VAL A 100 13.38 9.39 -10.10
CA VAL A 100 13.19 10.73 -10.68
C VAL A 100 14.33 11.66 -10.25
N TYR A 101 14.71 11.67 -8.97
CA TYR A 101 15.81 12.51 -8.52
C TYR A 101 17.11 12.11 -9.19
N THR A 102 17.48 10.82 -9.18
CA THR A 102 18.72 10.38 -9.83
C THR A 102 18.68 10.60 -11.32
N TYR A 103 17.58 10.28 -12.01
CA TYR A 103 17.48 10.47 -13.46
C TYR A 103 17.53 11.95 -13.82
N VAL A 104 16.71 12.80 -13.21
CA VAL A 104 16.72 14.25 -13.48
C VAL A 104 18.07 14.86 -13.10
N HIS A 105 18.58 14.57 -11.90
CA HIS A 105 19.85 15.12 -11.46
C HIS A 105 20.99 14.64 -12.37
N THR A 106 21.13 13.34 -12.61
CA THR A 106 22.20 12.83 -13.48
C THR A 106 22.03 13.34 -14.89
N TYR A 107 20.85 13.24 -15.49
CA TYR A 107 20.65 13.62 -16.88
C TYR A 107 20.80 15.13 -17.09
N VAL A 108 20.15 15.96 -16.28
CA VAL A 108 20.27 17.42 -16.40
C VAL A 108 21.66 17.89 -16.02
N TYR A 109 22.20 17.45 -14.88
CA TYR A 109 23.52 17.89 -14.44
C TYR A 109 24.59 17.43 -15.41
N THR A 110 24.63 16.14 -15.78
CA THR A 110 25.65 15.67 -16.71
C THR A 110 25.45 16.27 -18.08
N TYR A 111 24.24 16.33 -18.63
CA TYR A 111 24.04 16.86 -19.98
C TYR A 111 24.32 18.35 -20.03
N VAL A 112 23.75 19.16 -19.13
CA VAL A 112 23.99 20.61 -19.12
C VAL A 112 25.44 20.92 -18.78
N TYR A 113 25.99 20.31 -17.72
CA TYR A 113 27.38 20.57 -17.34
C TYR A 113 28.32 20.13 -18.44
N THR A 114 28.23 18.90 -18.94
CA THR A 114 29.13 18.44 -19.99
C THR A 114 28.92 19.22 -21.26
N TYR A 115 27.69 19.42 -21.74
CA TYR A 115 27.46 20.10 -23.01
C TYR A 115 27.84 21.57 -22.94
N VAL A 116 27.39 22.30 -21.92
CA VAL A 116 27.73 23.73 -21.78
C VAL A 116 29.21 23.90 -21.47
N TYR A 117 29.77 23.15 -20.52
CA TYR A 117 31.19 23.27 -20.18
C TYR A 117 32.05 22.89 -21.37
N THR A 118 31.83 21.74 -22.00
CA THR A 118 32.64 21.34 -23.14
C THR A 118 32.44 22.28 -24.31
N TYR A 119 31.22 22.69 -24.66
CA TYR A 119 31.00 23.55 -25.80
C TYR A 119 31.54 24.95 -25.57
N VAL A 120 31.26 25.57 -24.41
CA VAL A 120 31.79 26.90 -24.10
C VAL A 120 33.30 26.85 -23.93
N TYR A 121 33.84 25.89 -23.17
CA TYR A 121 35.28 25.77 -22.98
C TYR A 121 35.98 25.51 -24.30
N THR A 122 35.55 24.52 -25.08
CA THR A 122 36.19 24.22 -26.37
C THR A 122 36.02 25.39 -27.32
N TYR A 123 34.83 25.95 -27.49
CA TYR A 123 34.61 27.02 -28.46
C TYR A 123 35.35 28.30 -28.07
N VAL A 124 35.22 28.76 -26.83
CA VAL A 124 35.91 29.98 -26.38
C VAL A 124 37.41 29.75 -26.34
N HIS A 125 37.88 28.66 -25.74
CA HIS A 125 39.31 28.41 -25.64
C HIS A 125 39.92 28.23 -27.03
N THR A 126 39.36 27.37 -27.89
CA THR A 126 39.92 27.15 -29.22
C THR A 126 39.83 28.41 -30.07
N TYR A 127 38.69 29.10 -30.10
CA TYR A 127 38.53 30.27 -30.95
C TYR A 127 39.43 31.41 -30.47
N VAL A 128 39.40 31.75 -29.18
CA VAL A 128 40.21 32.85 -28.64
C VAL A 128 41.69 32.51 -28.71
N TYR A 129 42.09 31.30 -28.32
CA TYR A 129 43.50 30.89 -28.34
C TYR A 129 44.03 30.84 -29.77
N ILE A 130 43.34 30.16 -30.70
CA ILE A 130 43.78 30.04 -32.08
C ILE A 130 43.74 31.40 -32.77
N TYR A 131 42.69 32.21 -32.57
CA TYR A 131 42.58 33.52 -33.20
C TYR A 131 43.66 34.48 -32.69
N ILE A 132 43.85 34.59 -31.37
CA ILE A 132 44.89 35.47 -30.82
C ILE A 132 46.27 34.97 -31.24
N LEU A 133 46.56 33.67 -31.09
CA LEU A 133 47.86 33.12 -31.45
C LEU A 133 48.15 33.30 -32.94
N SER A 134 47.19 32.98 -33.82
CA SER A 134 47.38 33.11 -35.27
C SER A 134 47.46 34.56 -35.71
N TYR A 135 46.63 35.45 -35.16
CA TYR A 135 46.65 36.87 -35.51
C TYR A 135 47.94 37.53 -35.03
N VAL A 136 48.33 37.32 -33.77
CA VAL A 136 49.58 37.87 -33.21
C VAL A 136 50.77 37.28 -33.95
N HIS A 137 50.80 35.96 -34.18
CA HIS A 137 51.88 35.33 -34.93
C HIS A 137 51.96 35.87 -36.37
N MET A 138 50.86 35.93 -37.09
CA MET A 138 50.82 36.46 -38.45
C MET A 138 51.21 37.93 -38.48
N PHE A 139 50.69 38.75 -37.59
CA PHE A 139 51.00 40.18 -37.54
C PHE A 139 52.47 40.41 -37.22
N ILE A 140 53.00 39.78 -36.17
CA ILE A 140 54.42 39.89 -35.81
C ILE A 140 55.29 39.35 -36.95
N HIS A 141 55.00 38.16 -37.46
CA HIS A 141 55.78 37.55 -38.53
C HIS A 141 55.77 38.42 -39.78
N THR A 142 54.60 38.84 -40.27
CA THR A 142 54.49 39.68 -41.45
C THR A 142 55.12 41.05 -41.22
N PHE A 143 54.86 41.71 -40.10
CA PHE A 143 55.42 43.04 -39.82
C PHE A 143 56.94 42.98 -39.69
N ILE A 144 57.48 42.08 -38.86
CA ILE A 144 58.93 41.95 -38.68
C ILE A 144 59.59 41.50 -39.98
N HIS A 145 59.08 40.46 -40.63
CA HIS A 145 59.68 39.94 -41.85
C HIS A 145 59.64 40.98 -42.96
N THR A 146 58.49 41.61 -43.21
CA THR A 146 58.39 42.64 -44.27
C THR A 146 59.20 43.88 -43.91
N PHE A 147 59.13 44.39 -42.69
CA PHE A 147 59.87 45.58 -42.30
C PHE A 147 61.38 45.34 -42.34
N ILE A 148 61.88 44.28 -41.72
CA ILE A 148 63.32 43.98 -41.73
C ILE A 148 63.78 43.67 -43.16
N HIS A 149 63.08 42.81 -43.88
CA HIS A 149 63.50 42.45 -45.24
C HIS A 149 63.47 43.65 -46.18
N THR A 150 62.41 44.47 -46.15
CA THR A 150 62.33 45.67 -46.99
C THR A 150 63.32 46.73 -46.56
N PHE A 151 63.50 47.00 -45.26
CA PHE A 151 64.44 47.98 -44.76
C PHE A 151 65.88 47.59 -45.06
N ILE A 152 66.29 46.36 -44.76
CA ILE A 152 67.62 45.86 -45.09
C ILE A 152 67.82 45.87 -46.60
N ARG A 153 66.88 45.30 -47.37
CA ARG A 153 67.01 45.26 -48.83
C ARG A 153 67.11 46.67 -49.40
N THR A 154 66.22 47.58 -49.04
CA THR A 154 66.23 48.95 -49.58
C THR A 154 67.45 49.71 -49.11
N TYR A 155 67.76 49.74 -47.82
CA TYR A 155 68.89 50.50 -47.29
C TYR A 155 70.22 49.95 -47.79
N VAL A 156 70.46 48.64 -47.69
CA VAL A 156 71.70 48.03 -48.17
C VAL A 156 71.83 48.13 -49.68
N TYR A 157 70.77 47.81 -50.44
CA TYR A 157 70.81 47.91 -51.91
C TYR A 157 71.02 49.35 -52.36
N THR A 158 70.26 50.30 -51.83
CA THR A 158 70.40 51.72 -52.21
C THR A 158 71.77 52.24 -51.80
N TYR A 159 72.21 52.01 -50.56
CA TYR A 159 73.51 52.47 -50.07
C TYR A 159 74.66 51.89 -50.88
N ILE A 160 74.70 50.57 -51.10
CA ILE A 160 75.73 49.91 -51.91
C ILE A 160 75.66 50.43 -53.35
N HIS A 161 74.47 50.48 -53.96
CA HIS A 161 74.32 50.92 -55.34
C HIS A 161 74.73 52.39 -55.51
N THR A 162 74.36 53.28 -54.58
CA THR A 162 74.80 54.67 -54.59
C THR A 162 76.30 54.78 -54.37
N PHE A 163 76.86 54.05 -53.41
CA PHE A 163 78.28 54.11 -53.07
C PHE A 163 79.15 53.61 -54.22
N ILE A 164 78.80 52.46 -54.81
CA ILE A 164 79.48 51.93 -56.01
C ILE A 164 79.34 52.90 -57.18
N ARG A 165 78.14 53.44 -57.43
CA ARG A 165 77.93 54.40 -58.52
C ARG A 165 78.74 55.69 -58.32
N THR A 166 78.87 56.19 -57.09
CA THR A 166 79.70 57.35 -56.80
C THR A 166 81.19 57.05 -56.95
N TYR A 167 81.65 55.85 -56.61
CA TYR A 167 83.08 55.50 -56.66
C TYR A 167 83.57 55.09 -58.05
N ILE A 168 82.68 54.59 -58.92
CA ILE A 168 82.99 54.17 -60.29
C ILE A 168 82.85 55.33 -61.29
N TYR A 169 81.96 56.30 -61.03
CA TYR A 169 81.74 57.46 -61.92
C TYR A 169 82.47 58.75 -61.46
N THR A 170 83.39 58.64 -60.51
CA THR A 170 84.46 59.61 -60.22
C THR A 170 85.78 59.07 -60.71
#